data_AF-A0A965Y675-F1
#
_entry.id   AF-A0A965Y675-F1
#
_cell.length_a   1.000
_cell.length_b   1.000
_cell.length_c   1.000
_cell.angle_alpha   90.00
_cell.angle_beta   90.00
_cell.angle_gamma   90.00
#
_symmetry.space_group_name_H-M   'P 1'
#
loop_
_entity.id
_entity.type
_entity.pdbx_description
1 polymer ?
#
loop_
_entity_poly.entity_id
_entity_poly.type
_entity_poly.pdbx_seq_one_letter_code
_entity_poly.pdbx_strand_id
1 'polypeptide(L)'
;MEDRICITKEAKGLGFFEKYLTVWVILSIIVGVVLGKIAPDFANALDSMALSVGGAPVVSIPIAVCLFFMMYPIMVKIDFTEVVKAGKSIRPVGLTLFINWAVKPFTMYAIAVFFLGKVFIHFIGPDTVDLVRLPFGLDLEPGATYGLGTVVLENGVRMLSVPLWRSYLAGYILLGIAPCTAMVLVWGYLARGNDGHTLVMVAINSLTMLFLYGPLGGFLLGVGRIPVPWQALALSIAVYVALPLAAGYISRKMILKTKGEAWFREKFLHFLTPVTIAALLVTLVLLFSFKGEVIVANPLTILWIAIPLFLQTVLIFGIGYWLSKKLGLTYQDAAPSAMIGASNHFEVAIATATMLFGLSSGA
;
A
#
# COMPACT_ATOMS: atom_id res chain seq x y z
N MET A 1 -32.26 16.57 -20.07
CA MET A 1 -31.02 16.59 -20.87
C MET A 1 -29.93 17.10 -19.94
N GLU A 2 -29.34 16.21 -19.16
CA GLU A 2 -28.27 16.54 -18.20
C GLU A 2 -26.93 16.40 -18.92
N ASP A 3 -26.37 17.52 -19.37
CA ASP A 3 -24.98 17.60 -19.81
C ASP A 3 -24.07 17.38 -18.59
N ARG A 4 -23.72 16.11 -18.35
CA ARG A 4 -22.61 15.79 -17.44
C ARG A 4 -21.32 16.13 -18.15
N ILE A 5 -20.66 17.14 -17.62
CA ILE A 5 -19.35 17.65 -17.99
C ILE A 5 -18.35 16.49 -17.95
N CYS A 6 -18.16 15.81 -19.08
CA CYS A 6 -17.10 14.82 -19.24
C CYS A 6 -15.83 15.60 -19.59
N ILE A 7 -15.05 15.97 -18.56
CA ILE A 7 -13.75 16.63 -18.74
C ILE A 7 -12.79 15.57 -19.30
N THR A 8 -12.79 15.40 -20.62
CA THR A 8 -11.73 14.67 -21.31
C THR A 8 -10.64 15.68 -21.66
N LYS A 9 -9.55 15.66 -20.89
CA LYS A 9 -8.40 16.53 -21.16
C LYS A 9 -7.68 16.00 -22.41
N GLU A 10 -7.23 16.89 -23.30
CA GLU A 10 -6.47 16.50 -24.51
C GLU A 10 -5.27 15.60 -24.19
N ALA A 11 -5.06 14.62 -25.07
CA ALA A 11 -4.09 13.56 -24.91
C ALA A 11 -2.65 14.06 -25.04
N LYS A 12 -2.04 14.52 -23.94
CA LYS A 12 -0.57 14.44 -23.81
C LYS A 12 -0.22 12.97 -23.71
N GLY A 13 0.48 12.43 -24.71
CA GLY A 13 0.95 11.04 -24.71
C GLY A 13 1.73 10.70 -23.44
N LEU A 14 1.72 9.42 -23.06
CA LEU A 14 2.48 8.93 -21.90
C LEU A 14 3.95 9.36 -22.00
N GLY A 15 4.52 9.83 -20.90
CA GLY A 15 5.95 10.11 -20.82
C GLY A 15 6.77 8.83 -21.06
N PHE A 16 8.04 9.00 -21.45
CA PHE A 16 8.97 7.88 -21.63
C PHE A 16 9.02 6.97 -20.39
N PHE A 17 9.08 7.56 -19.21
CA PHE A 17 9.12 6.82 -17.96
C PHE A 17 7.86 5.98 -17.71
N GLU A 18 6.68 6.59 -17.86
CA GLU A 18 5.39 5.92 -17.62
C GLU A 18 5.21 4.73 -18.57
N LYS A 19 5.66 4.87 -19.82
CA LYS A 19 5.62 3.80 -20.82
C LYS A 19 6.50 2.60 -20.46
N TYR A 20 7.67 2.83 -19.85
CA TYR A 20 8.63 1.79 -19.48
C TYR A 20 8.64 1.46 -17.98
N LEU A 21 7.64 1.92 -17.23
CA LEU A 21 7.58 1.76 -15.77
C LEU A 21 7.77 0.30 -15.34
N THR A 22 7.12 -0.65 -16.02
CA THR A 22 7.26 -2.09 -15.72
C THR A 22 8.71 -2.58 -15.86
N VAL A 23 9.44 -2.08 -16.87
CA VAL A 23 10.85 -2.44 -17.09
C VAL A 23 11.71 -1.86 -15.97
N TRP A 24 11.49 -0.60 -15.59
CA TRP A 24 12.19 0.03 -14.47
C TRP A 24 11.94 -0.68 -13.15
N VAL A 25 10.70 -1.09 -12.87
CA VAL A 25 10.35 -1.86 -11.68
C VAL A 25 11.07 -3.20 -11.67
N ILE A 26 11.06 -3.96 -12.78
CA ILE A 26 11.79 -5.23 -12.88
C ILE A 26 13.29 -5.02 -12.64
N LEU A 27 13.88 -3.98 -13.24
CA LEU A 27 15.28 -3.64 -13.05
C LEU A 27 15.58 -3.29 -11.58
N SER A 28 14.74 -2.51 -10.92
CA SER A 28 14.86 -2.19 -9.49
C SER A 28 14.75 -3.43 -8.60
N ILE A 29 13.88 -4.38 -8.94
CA ILE A 29 13.77 -5.66 -8.22
C ILE A 29 15.07 -6.45 -8.37
N ILE A 30 15.59 -6.60 -9.59
CA ILE A 30 16.83 -7.34 -9.86
C ILE A 30 18.00 -6.67 -9.11
N VAL A 31 18.15 -5.36 -9.24
CA VAL A 31 19.19 -4.59 -8.56
C VAL A 31 19.07 -4.73 -7.04
N GLY A 32 17.85 -4.62 -6.49
CA GLY A 32 17.60 -4.82 -5.07
C GLY A 32 18.02 -6.21 -4.59
N VAL A 33 17.55 -7.27 -5.25
CA VAL A 33 17.88 -8.66 -4.88
C VAL A 33 19.39 -8.93 -4.98
N VAL A 34 20.04 -8.45 -6.04
CA VAL A 34 21.50 -8.58 -6.23
C VAL A 34 22.27 -7.82 -5.15
N LEU A 35 21.86 -6.58 -4.84
CA LEU A 35 22.48 -5.78 -3.79
C LEU A 35 22.33 -6.45 -2.42
N GLY A 36 21.14 -6.97 -2.10
CA GLY A 36 20.88 -7.70 -0.86
C GLY A 36 21.76 -8.94 -0.69
N LYS A 37 22.07 -9.63 -1.80
CA LYS A 37 22.92 -10.83 -1.80
C LYS A 37 24.42 -10.51 -1.71
N ILE A 38 24.89 -9.46 -2.38
CA ILE A 38 26.33 -9.14 -2.49
C ILE A 38 26.80 -8.25 -1.33
N ALA A 39 25.91 -7.42 -0.78
CA ALA A 39 26.20 -6.48 0.30
C ALA A 39 25.22 -6.64 1.47
N PRO A 40 25.21 -7.78 2.18
CA PRO A 40 24.36 -7.98 3.35
C PRO A 40 24.63 -6.94 4.45
N ASP A 41 25.88 -6.45 4.56
CA ASP A 41 26.24 -5.36 5.49
C ASP A 41 25.54 -4.04 5.18
N PHE A 42 25.17 -3.79 3.91
CA PHE A 42 24.42 -2.58 3.54
C PHE A 42 22.99 -2.62 4.07
N ALA A 43 22.35 -3.78 4.03
CA ALA A 43 21.03 -3.99 4.64
C ALA A 43 21.11 -3.81 6.17
N ASN A 44 22.13 -4.38 6.81
CA ASN A 44 22.34 -4.22 8.26
C ASN A 44 22.61 -2.75 8.65
N ALA A 45 23.36 -2.01 7.84
CA ALA A 45 23.59 -0.58 8.05
C ALA A 45 22.31 0.25 7.93
N LEU A 46 21.43 -0.06 6.97
CA LEU A 46 20.13 0.60 6.82
C LEU A 46 19.15 0.28 7.96
N ASP A 47 19.20 -0.94 8.50
CA ASP A 47 18.43 -1.32 9.69
C ASP A 47 18.97 -0.63 10.96
N SER A 48 20.28 -0.43 11.04
CA SER A 48 20.90 0.34 12.15
C SER A 48 20.50 1.82 12.17
N MET A 49 20.07 2.36 11.02
CA MET A 49 19.49 3.71 10.89
C MET A 49 17.99 3.74 11.19
N ALA A 50 17.43 2.71 11.82
CA ALA A 50 16.05 2.73 12.28
C ALA A 50 15.87 3.65 13.50
N LEU A 51 14.80 4.45 13.49
CA LEU A 51 14.36 5.20 14.66
C LEU A 51 13.82 4.24 15.70
N SER A 52 14.46 4.21 16.86
CA SER A 52 13.97 3.47 18.02
C SER A 52 13.02 4.36 18.82
N VAL A 53 11.78 3.93 19.00
CA VAL A 53 10.80 4.58 19.88
C VAL A 53 10.52 3.62 21.04
N GLY A 54 10.92 4.01 22.26
CA GLY A 54 10.75 3.17 23.45
C GLY A 54 11.68 1.95 23.53
N GLY A 55 12.88 2.01 22.94
CA GLY A 55 13.87 0.93 22.99
C GLY A 55 13.75 -0.14 21.89
N ALA A 56 12.77 -0.03 20.99
CA ALA A 56 12.62 -0.92 19.84
C ALA A 56 12.74 -0.12 18.52
N PRO A 57 13.54 -0.57 17.52
CA PRO A 57 13.60 0.03 16.20
C PRO A 57 12.23 -0.07 15.52
N VAL A 58 11.68 1.03 15.01
CA VAL A 58 10.30 1.10 14.48
C VAL A 58 10.28 1.40 12.99
N VAL A 59 11.11 2.34 12.54
CA VAL A 59 11.07 2.85 11.16
C VAL A 59 12.49 3.09 10.65
N SER A 60 12.86 2.46 9.54
CA SER A 60 14.09 2.82 8.81
C SER A 60 13.94 4.22 8.22
N ILE A 61 14.77 5.17 8.67
CA ILE A 61 14.70 6.58 8.24
C ILE A 61 14.76 6.69 6.70
N PRO A 62 15.69 6.02 5.99
CA PRO A 62 15.74 6.05 4.53
C PRO A 62 14.42 5.65 3.87
N ILE A 63 13.80 4.56 4.33
CA ILE A 63 12.54 4.07 3.76
C ILE A 63 11.43 5.08 4.02
N ALA A 64 11.34 5.63 5.23
CA ALA A 64 10.31 6.62 5.57
C ALA A 64 10.44 7.91 4.78
N VAL A 65 11.66 8.39 4.55
CA VAL A 65 11.90 9.55 3.69
C VAL A 65 11.46 9.26 2.26
N CYS A 66 11.80 8.08 1.71
CA CYS A 66 11.39 7.73 0.36
C CYS A 66 9.86 7.59 0.24
N LEU A 67 9.21 6.93 1.18
CA LEU A 67 7.75 6.81 1.24
C LEU A 67 7.06 8.18 1.37
N PHE A 68 7.62 9.08 2.19
CA PHE A 68 7.14 10.45 2.31
C PHE A 68 7.20 11.17 0.96
N PHE A 69 8.36 11.18 0.29
CA PHE A 69 8.53 11.84 -1.01
C PHE A 69 7.77 11.16 -2.15
N MET A 70 7.35 9.92 -1.94
CA MET A 70 6.49 9.21 -2.87
C MET A 70 5.02 9.63 -2.72
N MET A 71 4.51 9.73 -1.50
CA MET A 71 3.12 10.12 -1.25
C MET A 71 2.89 11.63 -1.34
N TYR A 72 3.86 12.45 -0.93
CA TYR A 72 3.75 13.90 -0.88
C TYR A 72 3.31 14.53 -2.22
N PRO A 73 3.92 14.20 -3.38
CA PRO A 73 3.53 14.76 -4.68
C PRO A 73 2.10 14.43 -5.11
N ILE A 74 1.61 13.24 -4.74
CA ILE A 74 0.22 12.85 -5.02
C ILE A 74 -0.71 13.76 -4.24
N MET A 75 -0.44 13.97 -2.95
CA MET A 75 -1.26 14.81 -2.07
C MET A 75 -1.25 16.28 -2.49
N VAL A 76 -0.12 16.79 -2.96
CA VAL A 76 -0.01 18.13 -3.55
C VAL A 76 -0.90 18.29 -4.79
N LYS A 77 -1.00 17.26 -5.63
CA LYS A 77 -1.80 17.28 -6.86
C LYS A 77 -3.31 17.26 -6.59
N ILE A 78 -3.76 16.88 -5.40
CA ILE A 78 -5.18 16.83 -5.04
C ILE A 78 -5.76 18.25 -4.97
N ASP A 79 -6.81 18.48 -5.76
CA ASP A 79 -7.62 19.68 -5.64
C ASP A 79 -8.87 19.43 -4.79
N PHE A 80 -8.83 19.85 -3.52
CA PHE A 80 -9.95 19.72 -2.59
C PHE A 80 -11.24 20.41 -3.09
N THR A 81 -11.15 21.44 -3.94
CA THR A 81 -12.33 22.06 -4.54
C THR A 81 -13.01 21.12 -5.53
N GLU A 82 -12.24 20.37 -6.33
CA GLU A 82 -12.77 19.39 -7.27
C GLU A 82 -13.31 18.15 -6.55
N VAL A 83 -12.70 17.76 -5.42
CA VAL A 83 -13.23 16.71 -4.52
C VAL A 83 -14.64 17.05 -4.04
N VAL A 84 -14.87 18.29 -3.60
CA VAL A 84 -16.20 18.74 -3.12
C VAL A 84 -17.22 18.79 -4.27
N LYS A 85 -16.82 19.27 -5.45
CA LYS A 85 -17.72 19.33 -6.62
C LYS A 85 -18.14 17.95 -7.12
N ALA A 86 -17.23 16.97 -7.08
CA ALA A 86 -17.49 15.63 -7.59
C ALA A 86 -18.19 14.70 -6.59
N GLY A 87 -18.30 15.08 -5.31
CA GLY A 87 -19.25 14.43 -4.39
C GLY A 87 -20.69 14.40 -4.93
N LYS A 88 -21.00 15.21 -5.96
CA LYS A 88 -22.28 15.17 -6.70
C LYS A 88 -22.49 13.89 -7.52
N SER A 89 -21.44 13.18 -7.94
CA SER A 89 -21.55 11.86 -8.59
C SER A 89 -21.59 10.73 -7.57
N ILE A 90 -22.68 10.65 -6.81
CA ILE A 90 -22.79 9.77 -5.63
C ILE A 90 -22.77 8.28 -5.96
N ARG A 91 -23.28 7.87 -7.13
CA ARG A 91 -23.40 6.45 -7.51
C ARG A 91 -22.03 5.79 -7.82
N PRO A 92 -21.18 6.34 -8.72
CA PRO A 92 -19.87 5.72 -9.01
C PRO A 92 -18.92 5.76 -7.81
N VAL A 93 -18.91 6.89 -7.09
CA VAL A 93 -18.10 7.07 -5.88
C VAL A 93 -18.55 6.08 -4.79
N GLY A 94 -19.85 6.01 -4.51
CA GLY A 94 -20.39 5.10 -3.49
C GLY A 94 -20.12 3.63 -3.80
N LEU A 95 -20.29 3.21 -5.06
CA LEU A 95 -19.98 1.84 -5.49
C LEU A 95 -18.53 1.47 -5.19
N THR A 96 -17.60 2.33 -5.60
CA THR A 96 -16.18 2.05 -5.50
C THR A 96 -15.72 2.07 -4.03
N LEU A 97 -16.26 2.97 -3.20
CA LEU A 97 -16.02 2.94 -1.74
C LEU A 97 -16.54 1.65 -1.11
N PHE A 98 -17.73 1.20 -1.51
CA PHE A 98 -18.29 -0.08 -1.06
C PHE A 98 -17.37 -1.24 -1.45
N ILE A 99 -16.88 -1.27 -2.69
CA ILE A 99 -15.91 -2.28 -3.12
C ILE A 99 -14.64 -2.21 -2.28
N ASN A 100 -14.05 -1.02 -2.13
CA ASN A 100 -12.78 -0.82 -1.42
C ASN A 100 -12.82 -1.21 0.05
N TRP A 101 -13.91 -0.90 0.74
CA TRP A 101 -13.98 -1.02 2.20
C TRP A 101 -14.83 -2.19 2.69
N ALA A 102 -15.83 -2.63 1.92
CA ALA A 102 -16.75 -3.69 2.34
C ALA A 102 -16.56 -5.01 1.58
N VAL A 103 -16.00 -5.01 0.36
CA VAL A 103 -15.83 -6.24 -0.44
C VAL A 103 -14.37 -6.67 -0.47
N LYS A 104 -13.47 -5.76 -0.85
CA LYS A 104 -12.05 -6.04 -1.10
C LYS A 104 -11.32 -6.60 0.13
N PRO A 105 -11.44 -6.05 1.34
CA PRO A 105 -10.69 -6.54 2.50
C PRO A 105 -11.13 -7.96 2.90
N PHE A 106 -12.44 -8.22 2.86
CA PHE A 106 -13.03 -9.50 3.28
C PHE A 106 -12.79 -10.61 2.27
N THR A 107 -12.89 -10.30 0.97
CA THR A 107 -12.53 -11.25 -0.09
C THR A 107 -11.05 -11.55 -0.11
N MET A 108 -10.19 -10.54 0.13
CA MET A 108 -8.74 -10.73 0.29
C MET A 108 -8.44 -11.68 1.46
N TYR A 109 -9.06 -11.44 2.63
CA TYR A 109 -8.95 -12.33 3.78
C TYR A 109 -9.41 -13.76 3.45
N ALA A 110 -10.59 -13.93 2.85
CA ALA A 110 -11.15 -15.24 2.55
C ALA A 110 -10.28 -16.04 1.56
N ILE A 111 -9.81 -15.38 0.49
CA ILE A 111 -8.94 -15.98 -0.51
C ILE A 111 -7.58 -16.32 0.12
N ALA A 112 -6.99 -15.42 0.90
CA ALA A 112 -5.72 -15.66 1.57
C ALA A 112 -5.80 -16.84 2.56
N VAL A 113 -6.84 -16.93 3.39
CA VAL A 113 -7.05 -18.05 4.31
C VAL A 113 -7.22 -19.37 3.55
N PHE A 114 -7.98 -19.36 2.45
CA PHE A 114 -8.17 -20.58 1.65
C PHE A 114 -6.86 -21.03 0.99
N PHE A 115 -6.17 -20.14 0.28
CA PHE A 115 -4.95 -20.51 -0.45
C PHE A 115 -3.77 -20.73 0.49
N LEU A 116 -3.44 -19.81 1.40
CA LEU A 116 -2.27 -19.93 2.26
C LEU A 116 -2.48 -20.93 3.42
N GLY A 117 -3.69 -20.97 3.98
CA GLY A 117 -4.01 -21.80 5.15
C GLY A 117 -4.48 -23.22 4.82
N LYS A 118 -4.98 -23.49 3.60
CA LYS A 118 -5.46 -24.83 3.21
C LYS A 118 -4.76 -25.42 1.99
N VAL A 119 -4.65 -24.67 0.90
CA VAL A 119 -4.12 -25.21 -0.37
C VAL A 119 -2.59 -25.28 -0.35
N PHE A 120 -1.93 -24.21 0.07
CA PHE A 120 -0.49 -24.05 0.01
C PHE A 120 0.23 -24.28 1.32
N ILE A 121 -0.48 -24.63 2.40
CA ILE A 121 0.13 -24.86 3.72
C ILE A 121 1.24 -25.92 3.68
N HIS A 122 1.06 -26.99 2.89
CA HIS A 122 2.07 -28.04 2.71
C HIS A 122 3.29 -27.56 1.91
N PHE A 123 3.12 -26.58 1.03
CA PHE A 123 4.22 -26.01 0.25
C PHE A 123 4.95 -24.90 1.01
N ILE A 124 4.27 -24.18 1.90
CA ILE A 124 4.85 -23.16 2.78
C ILE A 124 5.58 -23.83 3.95
N GLY A 125 5.09 -24.99 4.40
CA GLY A 125 5.62 -25.73 5.53
C GLY A 125 4.74 -25.50 6.77
N PRO A 126 3.99 -26.51 7.25
CA PRO A 126 3.02 -26.34 8.34
C PRO A 126 3.69 -25.96 9.68
N ASP A 127 4.92 -26.40 9.89
CA ASP A 127 5.72 -26.16 11.10
C ASP A 127 6.68 -24.98 10.95
N THR A 128 6.66 -24.29 9.80
CA THR A 128 7.51 -23.11 9.61
C THR A 128 6.98 -21.94 10.42
N VAL A 129 7.89 -21.31 11.15
CA VAL A 129 7.61 -20.15 11.99
C VAL A 129 8.31 -18.92 11.45
N ASP A 130 7.72 -17.79 11.75
CA ASP A 130 8.24 -16.46 11.49
C ASP A 130 8.40 -15.72 12.81
N LEU A 131 9.47 -14.94 12.92
CA LEU A 131 9.77 -14.14 14.10
C LEU A 131 9.29 -12.71 13.85
N VAL A 132 8.24 -12.32 14.56
CA VAL A 132 7.66 -10.97 14.45
C VAL A 132 7.90 -10.16 15.72
N ARG A 133 7.98 -8.84 15.58
CA ARG A 133 8.18 -7.95 16.74
C ARG A 133 7.01 -8.00 17.71
N LEU A 134 7.32 -7.83 19.00
CA LEU A 134 6.30 -7.63 20.03
C LEU A 134 5.58 -6.29 19.82
N PRO A 135 4.26 -6.22 20.04
CA PRO A 135 3.52 -4.96 20.04
C PRO A 135 4.11 -3.93 21.02
N PHE A 136 3.98 -2.65 20.68
CA PHE A 136 4.42 -1.56 21.57
C PHE A 136 3.79 -1.65 22.96
N GLY A 137 4.62 -1.37 23.97
CA GLY A 137 4.23 -1.34 25.37
C GLY A 137 3.98 -2.72 25.99
N LEU A 138 4.24 -3.81 25.25
CA LEU A 138 4.06 -5.17 25.74
C LEU A 138 5.41 -5.77 26.13
N ASP A 139 5.68 -5.88 27.43
CA ASP A 139 6.89 -6.51 27.95
C ASP A 139 6.54 -7.87 28.57
N LEU A 140 6.44 -8.88 27.71
CA LEU A 140 6.12 -10.25 28.13
C LEU A 140 7.39 -11.06 28.40
N GLU A 141 7.31 -11.97 29.37
CA GLU A 141 8.39 -12.90 29.66
C GLU A 141 8.54 -13.95 28.54
N PRO A 142 9.76 -14.44 28.27
CA PRO A 142 9.97 -15.56 27.37
C PRO A 142 9.11 -16.77 27.76
N GLY A 143 8.44 -17.39 26.79
CA GLY A 143 7.49 -18.48 27.01
C GLY A 143 6.03 -18.04 27.20
N ALA A 144 5.76 -16.76 27.43
CA ALA A 144 4.39 -16.25 27.43
C ALA A 144 3.76 -16.37 26.03
N THR A 145 2.44 -16.60 25.99
CA THR A 145 1.69 -16.66 24.75
C THR A 145 0.92 -15.37 24.50
N TYR A 146 1.00 -14.83 23.30
CA TYR A 146 0.23 -13.65 22.88
C TYR A 146 -0.40 -13.88 21.51
N GLY A 147 -1.74 -13.94 21.47
CA GLY A 147 -2.46 -14.35 20.26
C GLY A 147 -2.15 -15.81 19.87
N LEU A 148 -1.62 -16.01 18.66
CA LEU A 148 -1.16 -17.32 18.17
C LEU A 148 0.33 -17.57 18.36
N GLY A 149 1.08 -16.62 18.94
CA GLY A 149 2.52 -16.72 19.03
C GLY A 149 3.05 -16.92 20.44
N THR A 150 4.27 -17.44 20.51
CA THR A 150 5.01 -17.61 21.77
C THR A 150 6.19 -16.65 21.80
N VAL A 151 6.41 -16.01 22.94
CA VAL A 151 7.52 -15.08 23.11
C VAL A 151 8.83 -15.85 23.21
N VAL A 152 9.75 -15.56 22.31
CA VAL A 152 11.08 -16.16 22.23
C VAL A 152 12.16 -15.08 22.29
N LEU A 153 13.33 -15.45 22.78
CA LEU A 153 14.48 -14.56 22.87
C LEU A 153 15.42 -14.86 21.70
N GLU A 154 15.62 -13.89 20.81
CA GLU A 154 16.47 -14.02 19.63
C GLU A 154 17.49 -12.88 19.65
N ASN A 155 18.78 -13.19 19.72
CA ASN A 155 19.87 -12.22 19.83
C ASN A 155 19.69 -11.18 20.97
N GLY A 156 19.09 -11.59 22.09
CA GLY A 156 18.83 -10.71 23.24
C GLY A 156 17.57 -9.83 23.11
N VAL A 157 16.86 -9.89 21.98
CA VAL A 157 15.61 -9.17 21.73
C VAL A 157 14.42 -10.12 21.85
N ARG A 158 13.36 -9.67 22.52
CA ARG A 158 12.12 -10.46 22.66
C ARG A 158 11.29 -10.34 21.39
N MET A 159 10.96 -11.47 20.78
CA MET A 159 10.15 -11.57 19.57
C MET A 159 9.03 -12.58 19.75
N LEU A 160 8.03 -12.52 18.90
CA LEU A 160 6.89 -13.43 18.88
C LEU A 160 7.07 -14.43 17.74
N SER A 161 7.14 -15.72 18.07
CA SER A 161 7.17 -16.80 17.09
C SER A 161 5.74 -17.13 16.65
N VAL A 162 5.43 -16.93 15.37
CA VAL A 162 4.10 -17.19 14.78
C VAL A 162 4.21 -18.09 13.54
N PRO A 163 3.18 -18.86 13.17
CA PRO A 163 3.25 -19.65 11.93
C PRO A 163 3.46 -18.77 10.70
N LEU A 164 4.39 -19.14 9.80
CA LEU A 164 4.81 -18.30 8.67
C LEU A 164 3.66 -17.88 7.76
N TRP A 165 2.74 -18.80 7.47
CA TRP A 165 1.57 -18.51 6.64
C TRP A 165 0.63 -17.46 7.26
N ARG A 166 0.65 -17.29 8.60
CA ARG A 166 -0.11 -16.24 9.30
C ARG A 166 0.54 -14.88 9.08
N SER A 167 1.87 -14.80 9.02
CA SER A 167 2.56 -13.57 8.63
C SER A 167 2.18 -13.17 7.21
N TYR A 168 2.19 -14.11 6.26
CA TYR A 168 1.69 -13.85 4.90
C TYR A 168 0.23 -13.38 4.92
N LEU A 169 -0.66 -14.03 5.68
CA LEU A 169 -2.04 -13.57 5.82
C LEU A 169 -2.13 -12.13 6.35
N ALA A 170 -1.27 -11.74 7.30
CA ALA A 170 -1.19 -10.37 7.81
C ALA A 170 -0.89 -9.36 6.69
N GLY A 171 0.10 -9.67 5.85
CA GLY A 171 0.46 -8.89 4.68
C GLY A 171 -0.71 -8.70 3.71
N TYR A 172 -1.46 -9.77 3.44
CA TYR A 172 -2.63 -9.71 2.57
C TYR A 172 -3.73 -8.83 3.14
N ILE A 173 -3.96 -8.91 4.44
CA ILE A 173 -4.95 -8.06 5.11
C ILE A 173 -4.55 -6.59 4.95
N LEU A 174 -3.31 -6.23 5.29
CA LEU A 174 -2.81 -4.86 5.18
C LEU A 174 -2.87 -4.35 3.73
N LEU A 175 -2.47 -5.17 2.76
CA LEU A 175 -2.56 -4.85 1.33
C LEU A 175 -4.01 -4.69 0.86
N GLY A 176 -4.90 -5.58 1.27
CA GLY A 176 -6.31 -5.60 0.89
C GLY A 176 -7.13 -4.46 1.49
N ILE A 177 -6.67 -3.82 2.56
CA ILE A 177 -7.33 -2.63 3.13
C ILE A 177 -6.77 -1.34 2.52
N ALA A 178 -5.60 -1.37 1.86
CA ALA A 178 -4.96 -0.20 1.29
C ALA A 178 -5.48 0.11 -0.14
N PRO A 179 -6.33 1.12 -0.37
CA PRO A 179 -6.78 1.49 -1.72
C PRO A 179 -5.70 2.25 -2.50
N CYS A 180 -5.51 1.93 -3.79
CA CYS A 180 -4.53 2.62 -4.64
C CYS A 180 -4.92 4.08 -4.92
N THR A 181 -3.90 4.93 -5.06
CA THR A 181 -4.03 6.37 -5.24
C THR A 181 -3.34 6.91 -6.50
N ALA A 182 -2.20 6.35 -6.93
CA ALA A 182 -1.45 6.90 -8.06
C ALA A 182 -1.76 6.23 -9.40
N MET A 183 -1.51 4.92 -9.50
CA MET A 183 -1.48 4.21 -10.78
C MET A 183 -2.84 4.18 -11.48
N VAL A 184 -3.92 4.28 -10.70
CA VAL A 184 -5.29 4.38 -11.19
C VAL A 184 -5.52 5.58 -12.10
N LEU A 185 -4.75 6.67 -11.95
CA LEU A 185 -4.83 7.84 -12.84
C LEU A 185 -4.30 7.51 -14.24
N VAL A 186 -3.20 6.76 -14.32
CA VAL A 186 -2.60 6.34 -15.60
C VAL A 186 -3.49 5.31 -16.29
N TRP A 187 -4.00 4.32 -15.55
CA TRP A 187 -4.91 3.33 -16.11
C TRP A 187 -6.27 3.93 -16.49
N GLY A 188 -6.79 4.86 -15.69
CA GLY A 188 -7.98 5.66 -15.99
C GLY A 188 -7.85 6.36 -17.34
N TYR A 189 -6.74 7.06 -17.53
CA TYR A 189 -6.42 7.74 -18.79
C TYR A 189 -6.32 6.75 -19.96
N LEU A 190 -5.57 5.65 -19.80
CA LEU A 190 -5.41 4.64 -20.85
C LEU A 190 -6.71 3.93 -21.22
N ALA A 191 -7.57 3.68 -20.24
CA ALA A 191 -8.88 3.07 -20.45
C ALA A 191 -9.91 4.07 -21.01
N ARG A 192 -9.55 5.35 -21.20
CA ARG A 192 -10.48 6.43 -21.57
C ARG A 192 -11.65 6.55 -20.58
N GLY A 193 -11.34 6.39 -19.30
CA GLY A 193 -12.28 6.54 -18.19
C GLY A 193 -12.54 8.01 -17.83
N ASN A 194 -13.37 8.20 -16.82
CA ASN A 194 -13.65 9.51 -16.23
C ASN A 194 -12.49 9.91 -15.30
N ASP A 195 -11.63 10.82 -15.78
CA ASP A 195 -10.49 11.34 -15.03
C ASP A 195 -10.90 12.08 -13.76
N GLY A 196 -12.02 12.82 -13.81
CA GLY A 196 -12.58 13.52 -12.66
C GLY A 196 -12.98 12.55 -11.56
N HIS A 197 -13.72 11.49 -11.91
CA HIS A 197 -14.07 10.42 -10.97
C HIS A 197 -12.82 9.78 -10.38
N THR A 198 -11.81 9.48 -11.21
CA THR A 198 -10.57 8.88 -10.74
C THR A 198 -9.86 9.78 -9.73
N LEU A 199 -9.62 11.05 -10.07
CA LEU A 199 -8.96 12.04 -9.19
C LEU A 199 -9.67 12.20 -7.84
N VAL A 200 -11.01 12.19 -7.87
CA VAL A 200 -11.83 12.36 -6.68
C VAL A 200 -11.70 11.15 -5.78
N MET A 201 -11.66 9.96 -6.35
CA MET A 201 -11.46 8.74 -5.58
C MET A 201 -10.07 8.63 -5.02
N VAL A 202 -9.04 9.12 -5.69
CA VAL A 202 -7.71 9.25 -5.09
C VAL A 202 -7.77 10.04 -3.78
N ALA A 203 -8.47 11.16 -3.78
CA ALA A 203 -8.61 11.99 -2.59
C ALA A 203 -9.49 11.35 -1.50
N ILE A 204 -10.68 10.87 -1.86
CA ILE A 204 -11.62 10.27 -0.91
C ILE A 204 -11.01 8.99 -0.30
N ASN A 205 -10.37 8.14 -1.10
CA ASN A 205 -9.68 6.94 -0.60
C ASN A 205 -8.56 7.31 0.37
N SER A 206 -7.76 8.33 0.05
CA SER A 206 -6.69 8.79 0.95
C SER A 206 -7.22 9.31 2.28
N LEU A 207 -8.33 10.07 2.27
CA LEU A 207 -8.96 10.58 3.48
C LEU A 207 -9.64 9.48 4.29
N THR A 208 -10.41 8.62 3.63
CA THR A 208 -11.10 7.49 4.29
C THR A 208 -10.11 6.48 4.86
N MET A 209 -8.95 6.31 4.24
CA MET A 209 -7.87 5.47 4.76
C MET A 209 -7.37 5.91 6.14
N LEU A 210 -7.32 7.22 6.43
CA LEU A 210 -6.94 7.70 7.76
C LEU A 210 -7.85 7.19 8.88
N PHE A 211 -9.12 6.94 8.56
CA PHE A 211 -10.13 6.53 9.55
C PHE A 211 -10.45 5.04 9.50
N LEU A 212 -10.41 4.42 8.31
CA LEU A 212 -10.86 3.03 8.12
C LEU A 212 -9.72 2.02 8.14
N TYR A 213 -8.50 2.41 7.77
CA TYR A 213 -7.38 1.47 7.66
C TYR A 213 -7.02 0.84 9.01
N GLY A 214 -6.91 1.65 10.06
CA GLY A 214 -6.63 1.18 11.41
C GLY A 214 -7.72 0.24 11.96
N PRO A 215 -9.00 0.68 12.02
CA PRO A 215 -10.11 -0.14 12.49
C PRO A 215 -10.31 -1.45 11.72
N LEU A 216 -10.31 -1.40 10.38
CA LEU A 216 -10.46 -2.63 9.57
C LEU A 216 -9.23 -3.52 9.67
N GLY A 217 -8.02 -2.95 9.73
CA GLY A 217 -6.78 -3.67 9.94
C GLY A 217 -6.81 -4.43 11.24
N GLY A 218 -7.13 -3.75 12.34
CA GLY A 218 -7.23 -4.40 13.64
C GLY A 218 -8.36 -5.41 13.73
N PHE A 219 -9.51 -5.15 13.10
CA PHE A 219 -10.60 -6.13 13.05
C PHE A 219 -10.19 -7.40 12.29
N LEU A 220 -9.67 -7.28 11.07
CA LEU A 220 -9.33 -8.43 10.22
C LEU A 220 -8.10 -9.19 10.73
N LEU A 221 -7.08 -8.49 11.26
CA LEU A 221 -5.94 -9.12 11.92
C LEU A 221 -6.38 -9.87 13.18
N GLY A 222 -7.29 -9.27 13.98
CA GLY A 222 -7.87 -9.91 15.16
C GLY A 222 -8.68 -11.16 14.82
N VAL A 223 -9.48 -11.15 13.75
CA VAL A 223 -10.18 -12.33 13.22
C VAL A 223 -9.18 -13.40 12.74
N GLY A 224 -8.06 -12.97 12.17
CA GLY A 224 -6.92 -13.83 11.84
C GLY A 224 -6.16 -14.38 13.07
N ARG A 225 -6.54 -14.00 14.29
CA ARG A 225 -5.85 -14.27 15.57
C ARG A 225 -4.39 -13.79 15.58
N ILE A 226 -4.09 -12.79 14.77
CA ILE A 226 -2.79 -12.12 14.75
C ILE A 226 -2.87 -10.98 15.76
N PRO A 227 -1.90 -10.87 16.67
CA PRO A 227 -1.90 -9.79 17.64
C PRO A 227 -1.91 -8.42 16.96
N VAL A 228 -2.77 -7.52 17.45
CA VAL A 228 -3.04 -6.22 16.81
C VAL A 228 -2.35 -5.10 17.59
N PRO A 229 -1.24 -4.56 17.10
CA PRO A 229 -0.58 -3.41 17.71
C PRO A 229 -1.28 -2.10 17.30
N TRP A 230 -2.41 -1.76 17.94
CA TRP A 230 -3.22 -0.57 17.60
C TRP A 230 -2.42 0.73 17.62
N GLN A 231 -1.50 0.88 18.57
CA GLN A 231 -0.61 2.04 18.69
C GLN A 231 0.32 2.15 17.48
N ALA A 232 0.88 1.02 17.03
CA ALA A 232 1.69 0.95 15.83
C ALA A 232 0.84 1.25 14.59
N LEU A 233 -0.34 0.65 14.44
CA LEU A 233 -1.23 0.94 13.31
C LEU A 233 -1.53 2.44 13.22
N ALA A 234 -1.86 3.09 14.34
CA ALA A 234 -2.11 4.53 14.39
C ALA A 234 -0.87 5.35 14.04
N LEU A 235 0.30 4.99 14.56
CA LEU A 235 1.57 5.67 14.26
C LEU A 235 1.95 5.53 12.78
N SER A 236 1.75 4.34 12.18
CA SER A 236 2.01 4.08 10.76
C SER A 236 1.14 4.99 9.89
N ILE A 237 -0.17 5.04 10.16
CA ILE A 237 -1.10 5.90 9.43
C ILE A 237 -0.71 7.37 9.61
N ALA A 238 -0.33 7.79 10.82
CA ALA A 238 0.08 9.16 11.08
C ALA A 238 1.34 9.56 10.28
N VAL A 239 2.38 8.72 10.30
CA VAL A 239 3.67 9.00 9.66
C VAL A 239 3.60 8.85 8.15
N TYR A 240 2.98 7.78 7.65
CA TYR A 240 3.00 7.46 6.22
C TYR A 240 1.83 8.05 5.45
N VAL A 241 0.70 8.35 6.08
CA VAL A 241 -0.48 8.88 5.37
C VAL A 241 -0.80 10.31 5.80
N ALA A 242 -0.99 10.55 7.10
CA ALA A 242 -1.45 11.86 7.60
C ALA A 242 -0.39 12.95 7.40
N LEU A 243 0.87 12.66 7.65
CA LEU A 243 1.97 13.62 7.51
C LEU A 243 2.18 14.05 6.04
N PRO A 244 2.31 13.14 5.04
CA PRO A 244 2.35 13.55 3.62
C PRO A 244 1.11 14.30 3.16
N LEU A 245 -0.09 13.91 3.64
CA LEU A 245 -1.34 14.60 3.33
C LEU A 245 -1.33 16.03 3.85
N ALA A 246 -0.96 16.23 5.12
CA ALA A 246 -0.88 17.55 5.75
C ALA A 246 0.18 18.42 5.05
N ALA A 247 1.37 17.87 4.81
CA ALA A 247 2.44 18.56 4.08
C ALA A 247 2.00 18.93 2.66
N GLY A 248 1.33 18.03 1.95
CA GLY A 248 0.81 18.27 0.60
C GLY A 248 -0.23 19.39 0.57
N TYR A 249 -1.19 19.36 1.50
CA TYR A 249 -2.22 20.40 1.62
C TYR A 249 -1.63 21.78 1.97
N ILE A 250 -0.76 21.83 2.98
CA ILE A 250 -0.14 23.08 3.44
C ILE A 250 0.73 23.67 2.32
N SER A 251 1.59 22.86 1.71
CA SER A 251 2.47 23.32 0.63
C SER A 251 1.70 23.80 -0.59
N ARG A 252 0.65 23.08 -1.02
CA ARG A 252 -0.24 23.53 -2.10
C ARG A 252 -0.84 24.90 -1.78
N LYS A 253 -1.43 25.06 -0.60
CA LYS A 253 -2.07 26.32 -0.17
C LYS A 253 -1.08 27.48 -0.11
N MET A 254 0.12 27.25 0.43
CA MET A 254 1.16 28.27 0.53
C MET A 254 1.71 28.67 -0.84
N ILE A 255 1.97 27.71 -1.73
CA ILE A 255 2.52 27.99 -3.06
C ILE A 255 1.50 28.70 -3.93
N LEU A 256 0.23 28.28 -3.91
CA LEU A 256 -0.83 28.98 -4.66
C LEU A 256 -1.02 30.42 -4.18
N LYS A 257 -0.93 30.65 -2.85
CA LYS A 257 -1.02 32.01 -2.28
C LYS A 257 0.17 32.90 -2.64
N THR A 258 1.38 32.35 -2.71
CA THR A 258 2.61 33.14 -2.86
C THR A 258 3.09 33.28 -4.31
N LYS A 259 2.92 32.24 -5.14
CA LYS A 259 3.46 32.19 -6.52
C LYS A 259 2.40 32.04 -7.60
N GLY A 260 1.13 31.86 -7.21
CA GLY A 260 0.01 31.72 -8.14
C GLY A 260 -0.11 30.33 -8.80
N GLU A 261 -1.21 30.12 -9.51
CA GLU A 261 -1.56 28.83 -10.11
C GLU A 261 -0.68 28.44 -11.30
N ALA A 262 -0.27 29.41 -12.13
CA ALA A 262 0.59 29.16 -13.28
C ALA A 262 1.94 28.56 -12.86
N TRP A 263 2.61 29.16 -11.88
CA TRP A 263 3.88 28.66 -11.36
C TRP A 263 3.74 27.27 -10.70
N PHE A 264 2.64 27.05 -9.98
CA PHE A 264 2.33 25.75 -9.38
C PHE A 264 2.21 24.66 -10.45
N ARG A 265 1.43 24.90 -11.51
CA ARG A 265 1.19 23.89 -12.55
C ARG A 265 2.40 23.65 -13.45
N GLU A 266 3.09 24.71 -13.86
CA GLU A 266 4.14 24.62 -14.88
C GLU A 266 5.51 24.26 -14.32
N LYS A 267 5.90 24.81 -13.15
CA LYS A 267 7.20 24.54 -12.54
C LYS A 267 7.12 23.51 -11.42
N PHE A 268 6.26 23.72 -10.43
CA PHE A 268 6.28 22.92 -9.21
C PHE A 268 5.87 21.46 -9.47
N LEU A 269 4.74 21.23 -10.15
CA LEU A 269 4.29 19.88 -10.47
C LEU A 269 5.26 19.13 -11.40
N HIS A 270 5.93 19.84 -12.31
CA HIS A 270 6.93 19.25 -13.20
C HIS A 270 8.20 18.83 -12.44
N PHE A 271 8.61 19.60 -11.44
CA PHE A 271 9.73 19.24 -10.56
C PHE A 271 9.41 18.04 -9.66
N LEU A 272 8.17 17.92 -9.17
CA LEU A 272 7.77 16.84 -8.28
C LEU A 272 7.72 15.47 -8.97
N THR A 273 7.45 15.44 -10.28
CA THR A 273 7.32 14.17 -11.04
C THR A 273 8.59 13.31 -11.00
N PRO A 274 9.80 13.80 -11.36
CA PRO A 274 11.02 13.00 -11.26
C PRO A 274 11.38 12.64 -9.81
N VAL A 275 11.01 13.48 -8.83
CA VAL A 275 11.22 13.17 -7.40
C VAL A 275 10.38 11.96 -6.97
N THR A 276 9.10 11.91 -7.35
CA THR A 276 8.24 10.74 -7.06
C THR A 276 8.80 9.47 -7.69
N ILE A 277 9.26 9.58 -8.93
CA ILE A 277 9.81 8.46 -9.68
C ILE A 277 11.09 7.93 -9.03
N ALA A 278 12.03 8.82 -8.70
CA ALA A 278 13.25 8.44 -8.00
C ALA A 278 12.94 7.82 -6.63
N ALA A 279 12.03 8.42 -5.86
CA ALA A 279 11.63 7.91 -4.55
C ALA A 279 11.00 6.51 -4.65
N LEU A 280 10.12 6.26 -5.62
CA LEU A 280 9.56 4.93 -5.91
C LEU A 280 10.67 3.92 -6.21
N LEU A 281 11.55 4.21 -7.17
CA LEU A 281 12.58 3.26 -7.61
C LEU A 281 13.59 2.96 -6.49
N VAL A 282 14.00 3.99 -5.74
CA VAL A 282 14.88 3.82 -4.56
C VAL A 282 14.17 2.97 -3.50
N THR A 283 12.90 3.25 -3.21
CA THR A 283 12.11 2.43 -2.26
C THR A 283 12.08 0.97 -2.69
N LEU A 284 11.82 0.70 -3.98
CA LEU A 284 11.82 -0.67 -4.50
C LEU A 284 13.19 -1.34 -4.33
N VAL A 285 14.28 -0.69 -4.72
CA VAL A 285 15.63 -1.24 -4.55
C VAL A 285 15.91 -1.55 -3.08
N LEU A 286 15.60 -0.62 -2.18
CA LEU A 286 15.79 -0.81 -0.73
C LEU A 286 14.96 -1.99 -0.21
N LEU A 287 13.66 -2.03 -0.50
CA LEU A 287 12.77 -3.10 -0.03
C LEU A 287 13.21 -4.49 -0.53
N PHE A 288 13.55 -4.62 -1.81
CA PHE A 288 14.02 -5.87 -2.38
C PHE A 288 15.44 -6.25 -1.94
N SER A 289 16.27 -5.29 -1.52
CA SER A 289 17.57 -5.57 -0.92
C SER A 289 17.45 -6.27 0.43
N PHE A 290 16.49 -5.87 1.28
CA PHE A 290 16.25 -6.56 2.55
C PHE A 290 15.70 -7.98 2.40
N LYS A 291 15.01 -8.26 1.31
CA LYS A 291 14.41 -9.58 1.03
C LYS A 291 15.20 -10.42 0.03
N GLY A 292 16.37 -9.95 -0.41
CA GLY A 292 17.14 -10.58 -1.48
C GLY A 292 17.49 -12.05 -1.20
N GLU A 293 17.99 -12.35 0.00
CA GLU A 293 18.33 -13.72 0.39
C GLU A 293 17.10 -14.64 0.43
N VAL A 294 16.00 -14.17 1.05
CA VAL A 294 14.75 -14.94 1.16
C VAL A 294 14.17 -15.24 -0.22
N ILE A 295 14.20 -14.27 -1.14
CA ILE A 295 13.71 -14.39 -2.51
C ILE A 295 14.51 -15.42 -3.30
N VAL A 296 15.84 -15.42 -3.15
CA VAL A 296 16.73 -16.34 -3.86
C VAL A 296 16.66 -17.76 -3.28
N ALA A 297 16.53 -17.89 -1.95
CA ALA A 297 16.43 -19.18 -1.28
C ALA A 297 15.07 -19.86 -1.51
N ASN A 298 13.98 -19.08 -1.56
CA ASN A 298 12.61 -19.60 -1.64
C ASN A 298 11.81 -18.99 -2.81
N PRO A 299 12.21 -19.20 -4.08
CA PRO A 299 11.54 -18.58 -5.23
C PRO A 299 10.10 -19.06 -5.41
N LEU A 300 9.79 -20.31 -5.02
CA LEU A 300 8.44 -20.86 -5.13
C LEU A 300 7.45 -20.19 -4.17
N THR A 301 7.92 -19.71 -3.02
CA THR A 301 7.06 -19.01 -2.04
C THR A 301 6.46 -17.74 -2.62
N ILE A 302 7.21 -17.02 -3.46
CA ILE A 302 6.72 -15.82 -4.17
C ILE A 302 5.57 -16.20 -5.11
N LEU A 303 5.67 -17.34 -5.80
CA LEU A 303 4.61 -17.83 -6.68
C LEU A 303 3.35 -18.18 -5.88
N TRP A 304 3.49 -18.86 -4.75
CA TRP A 304 2.37 -19.19 -3.86
C TRP A 304 1.67 -17.95 -3.30
N ILE A 305 2.40 -16.85 -3.11
CA ILE A 305 1.84 -15.55 -2.73
C ILE A 305 1.18 -14.87 -3.96
N ALA A 306 1.83 -14.89 -5.12
CA ALA A 306 1.32 -14.19 -6.31
C ALA A 306 -0.03 -14.74 -6.81
N ILE A 307 -0.25 -16.06 -6.76
CA ILE A 307 -1.47 -16.72 -7.26
C ILE A 307 -2.76 -16.16 -6.62
N PRO A 308 -2.95 -16.18 -5.29
CA PRO A 308 -4.17 -15.67 -4.66
C PRO A 308 -4.31 -14.16 -4.80
N LEU A 309 -3.21 -13.39 -4.83
CA LEU A 309 -3.27 -11.94 -5.10
C LEU A 309 -3.80 -11.64 -6.50
N PHE A 310 -3.31 -12.37 -7.49
CA PHE A 310 -3.78 -12.25 -8.87
C PHE A 310 -5.27 -12.61 -8.97
N LEU A 311 -5.66 -13.75 -8.38
CA LEU A 311 -7.05 -14.21 -8.39
C LEU A 311 -7.98 -13.19 -7.72
N GLN A 312 -7.56 -12.63 -6.59
CA GLN A 312 -8.32 -11.61 -5.87
C GLN A 312 -8.47 -10.32 -6.69
N THR A 313 -7.40 -9.89 -7.35
CA THR A 313 -7.40 -8.69 -8.20
C THR A 313 -8.39 -8.85 -9.35
N VAL A 314 -8.34 -10.00 -10.05
CA VAL A 314 -9.28 -10.32 -11.14
C VAL A 314 -10.72 -10.41 -10.64
N LEU A 315 -10.93 -11.05 -9.48
CA LEU A 315 -12.25 -11.16 -8.87
C LEU A 315 -12.84 -9.79 -8.56
N ILE A 316 -12.08 -8.90 -7.92
CA ILE A 316 -12.57 -7.57 -7.55
C ILE A 316 -12.79 -6.69 -8.77
N PHE A 317 -11.93 -6.78 -9.78
CA PHE A 317 -12.17 -6.13 -11.06
C PHE A 317 -13.48 -6.60 -11.69
N GLY A 318 -13.72 -7.91 -11.72
CA GLY A 318 -14.93 -8.53 -12.25
C GLY A 318 -16.19 -8.11 -11.47
N ILE A 319 -16.15 -8.14 -10.14
CA ILE A 319 -17.24 -7.68 -9.27
C ILE A 319 -17.52 -6.20 -9.49
N GLY A 320 -16.46 -5.38 -9.53
CA GLY A 320 -16.58 -3.94 -9.72
C GLY A 320 -17.24 -3.60 -11.05
N TYR A 321 -16.74 -4.20 -12.15
CA TYR A 321 -17.30 -3.99 -13.47
C TYR A 321 -18.74 -4.49 -13.59
N TRP A 322 -19.03 -5.66 -13.03
CA TRP A 322 -20.38 -6.23 -13.02
C TRP A 322 -21.38 -5.39 -12.22
N LEU A 323 -21.00 -4.93 -11.04
CA LEU A 323 -21.84 -4.03 -10.22
C LEU A 323 -22.04 -2.67 -10.91
N SER A 324 -21.01 -2.12 -11.56
CA SER A 324 -21.14 -0.90 -12.36
C SER A 324 -22.16 -1.08 -13.49
N LYS A 325 -22.12 -2.23 -14.19
CA LYS A 325 -23.11 -2.56 -15.23
C LYS A 325 -24.52 -2.69 -14.66
N LYS A 326 -24.67 -3.35 -13.51
CA LYS A 326 -25.97 -3.53 -12.83
C LYS A 326 -26.57 -2.19 -12.35
N LEU A 327 -25.73 -1.24 -11.95
CA LEU A 327 -26.15 0.11 -11.55
C LEU A 327 -26.39 1.05 -12.75
N GLY A 328 -26.24 0.57 -13.98
CA GLY A 328 -26.45 1.35 -15.20
C GLY A 328 -25.42 2.47 -15.39
N LEU A 329 -24.20 2.30 -14.87
CA LEU A 329 -23.13 3.27 -15.08
C LEU A 329 -22.63 3.22 -16.53
N THR A 330 -22.20 4.38 -17.04
CA THR A 330 -21.55 4.45 -18.36
C THR A 330 -20.17 3.80 -18.28
N TYR A 331 -19.61 3.40 -19.42
CA TYR A 331 -18.25 2.83 -19.49
C TYR A 331 -17.22 3.76 -18.83
N GLN A 332 -17.34 5.07 -19.06
CA GLN A 332 -16.43 6.07 -18.51
C GLN A 332 -16.41 6.09 -16.98
N ASP A 333 -17.53 5.80 -16.32
CA ASP A 333 -17.60 5.69 -14.86
C ASP A 333 -17.32 4.28 -14.36
N ALA A 334 -17.69 3.25 -15.12
CA ALA A 334 -17.50 1.84 -14.77
C ALA A 334 -16.02 1.42 -14.78
N ALA A 335 -15.26 1.86 -15.79
CA ALA A 335 -13.84 1.56 -15.91
C ALA A 335 -13.04 2.02 -14.67
N PRO A 336 -13.09 3.29 -14.23
CA PRO A 336 -12.39 3.71 -13.03
C PRO A 336 -12.94 3.03 -11.77
N SER A 337 -14.25 2.81 -11.63
CA SER A 337 -14.80 2.06 -10.48
C SER A 337 -14.17 0.67 -10.33
N ALA A 338 -14.08 -0.08 -11.42
CA ALA A 338 -13.51 -1.43 -11.41
C ALA A 338 -11.98 -1.42 -11.17
N MET A 339 -11.25 -0.51 -11.83
CA MET A 339 -9.79 -0.41 -11.68
C MET A 339 -9.39 0.05 -10.27
N ILE A 340 -10.04 1.09 -9.75
CA ILE A 340 -9.78 1.58 -8.40
C ILE A 340 -10.13 0.50 -7.38
N GLY A 341 -11.27 -0.17 -7.56
CA GLY A 341 -11.68 -1.30 -6.73
C GLY A 341 -10.64 -2.40 -6.65
N ALA A 342 -10.08 -2.82 -7.80
CA ALA A 342 -9.13 -3.93 -7.87
C ALA A 342 -7.71 -3.57 -7.41
N SER A 343 -7.37 -2.28 -7.45
CA SER A 343 -6.02 -1.80 -7.18
C SER A 343 -5.70 -1.67 -5.68
N ASN A 344 -4.42 -1.87 -5.33
CA ASN A 344 -3.93 -1.77 -3.95
C ASN A 344 -2.78 -0.77 -3.84
N HIS A 345 -2.61 -0.17 -2.66
CA HIS A 345 -1.50 0.72 -2.33
C HIS A 345 -0.47 -0.07 -1.53
N PHE A 346 0.48 -0.68 -2.24
CA PHE A 346 1.44 -1.61 -1.65
C PHE A 346 2.42 -0.91 -0.71
N GLU A 347 2.68 0.37 -0.94
CA GLU A 347 3.62 1.21 -0.24
C GLU A 347 3.21 1.36 1.23
N VAL A 348 1.96 1.76 1.48
CA VAL A 348 1.45 1.88 2.85
C VAL A 348 1.28 0.51 3.50
N ALA A 349 0.95 -0.52 2.72
CA ALA A 349 0.87 -1.89 3.23
C ALA A 349 2.23 -2.39 3.73
N ILE A 350 3.29 -2.23 2.94
CA ILE A 350 4.67 -2.57 3.29
C ILE A 350 5.15 -1.70 4.45
N ALA A 351 4.91 -0.38 4.41
CA ALA A 351 5.29 0.53 5.48
C ALA A 351 4.64 0.14 6.81
N THR A 352 3.38 -0.28 6.77
CA THR A 352 2.67 -0.78 7.94
C THR A 352 3.24 -2.14 8.37
N ALA A 353 3.34 -3.11 7.46
CA ALA A 353 3.82 -4.46 7.77
C ALA A 353 5.22 -4.44 8.40
N THR A 354 6.15 -3.70 7.80
CA THR A 354 7.51 -3.53 8.31
C THR A 354 7.55 -2.87 9.69
N MET A 355 6.64 -1.93 9.96
CA MET A 355 6.53 -1.27 11.26
C MET A 355 5.87 -2.16 12.33
N LEU A 356 4.91 -3.01 11.94
CA LEU A 356 4.20 -3.90 12.86
C LEU A 356 4.98 -5.17 13.19
N PHE A 357 5.50 -5.83 12.16
CA PHE A 357 6.04 -7.18 12.24
C PHE A 357 7.57 -7.20 12.10
N GLY A 358 8.16 -6.14 11.56
CA GLY A 358 9.61 -6.02 11.31
C GLY A 358 9.98 -6.29 9.85
N LEU A 359 11.15 -5.77 9.44
CA LEU A 359 11.68 -5.93 8.08
C LEU A 359 12.01 -7.38 7.72
N SER A 360 12.37 -8.20 8.70
CA SER A 360 12.67 -9.63 8.51
C SER A 360 11.42 -10.50 8.38
N SER A 361 10.27 -10.07 8.90
CA SER A 361 9.04 -10.87 8.93
C SER A 361 8.52 -11.25 7.54
N GLY A 362 7.77 -12.35 7.45
CA GLY A 362 7.14 -12.78 6.20
C GLY A 362 6.02 -11.85 5.70
N ALA A 363 5.49 -10.97 6.55
CA ALA A 363 4.30 -10.15 6.29
C ALA A 363 4.48 -9.03 5.25
#